data_AF-H8GK84-F1
#
_entry.id   AF-H8GK84-F1
#
_cell.length_a   1.000
_cell.length_b   1.000
_cell.length_c   1.000
_cell.angle_alpha   90.00
_cell.angle_beta   90.00
_cell.angle_gamma   90.00
#
_symmetry.space_group_name_H-M   'P 1'
#
loop_
_entity.id
_entity.type
_entity.pdbx_description
1 polymer ?
#
loop_
_entity_poly.entity_id
_entity_poly.type
_entity_poly.pdbx_seq_one_letter_code
_entity_poly.pdbx_strand_id
1 'polypeptide(L)'
;MIIKAMILECYEAFKEGRLKHVPQDMKPTSAKMTMNWLESILNTREPYNRSGSLLQYKIILEKIEKEFGPQRAREAALVLMPYCQKYNKQSHISILQRF
;
A
#
# COMPACT_ATOMS: atom_id res chain seq x y z
N MET A 1 -14.13 -3.36 -10.47
CA MET A 1 -12.90 -3.99 -10.99
C MET A 1 -12.35 -4.91 -9.90
N ILE A 2 -12.20 -6.20 -10.21
CA ILE A 2 -11.82 -7.27 -9.26
C ILE A 2 -10.53 -6.92 -8.48
N ILE A 3 -9.53 -6.36 -9.17
CA ILE A 3 -8.22 -6.01 -8.58
C ILE A 3 -8.35 -4.99 -7.42
N LYS A 4 -9.24 -3.99 -7.54
CA LYS A 4 -9.44 -3.02 -6.47
C LYS A 4 -10.03 -3.67 -5.22
N ALA A 5 -10.98 -4.58 -5.39
CA ALA A 5 -11.60 -5.31 -4.28
C ALA A 5 -10.56 -6.17 -3.55
N MET A 6 -9.71 -6.90 -4.28
CA MET A 6 -8.64 -7.71 -3.68
C MET A 6 -7.64 -6.88 -2.86
N ILE A 7 -7.24 -5.70 -3.35
CA ILE A 7 -6.30 -4.83 -2.62
C ILE A 7 -6.94 -4.33 -1.32
N LEU A 8 -8.22 -3.95 -1.36
CA LEU A 8 -8.96 -3.54 -0.17
C LEU A 8 -9.18 -4.70 0.80
N GLU A 9 -9.43 -5.91 0.30
CA GLU A 9 -9.58 -7.09 1.14
C GLU A 9 -8.27 -7.44 1.87
N CYS A 10 -7.12 -7.34 1.21
CA CYS A 10 -5.82 -7.41 1.87
C CYS A 10 -5.68 -6.35 2.97
N TYR A 11 -6.12 -5.12 2.71
CA TYR A 11 -6.06 -4.02 3.68
C TYR A 11 -6.89 -4.30 4.94
N GLU A 12 -8.15 -4.73 4.78
CA GLU A 12 -9.00 -5.07 5.93
C GLU A 12 -8.46 -6.27 6.70
N ALA A 13 -8.02 -7.32 6.00
CA ALA A 13 -7.43 -8.49 6.63
C ALA A 13 -6.15 -8.13 7.42
N PHE A 14 -5.31 -7.22 6.91
CA PHE A 14 -4.15 -6.72 7.64
C PHE A 14 -4.54 -6.03 8.96
N LYS A 15 -5.54 -5.13 8.92
CA LYS A 15 -6.03 -4.43 10.11
C LYS A 15 -6.60 -5.37 11.17
N GLU A 16 -7.22 -6.46 10.74
CA GLU A 16 -7.75 -7.51 11.62
C GLU A 16 -6.67 -8.48 12.13
N GLY A 17 -5.39 -8.27 11.79
CA GLY A 17 -4.28 -9.15 12.18
C GLY A 17 -4.20 -10.46 11.37
N ARG A 18 -4.99 -10.59 10.30
CA ARG A 18 -5.04 -11.77 9.41
C ARG A 18 -3.94 -11.70 8.34
N LEU A 19 -2.67 -11.69 8.75
CA LEU A 19 -1.50 -11.50 7.87
C LEU A 19 -1.28 -12.60 6.82
N LYS A 20 -1.93 -13.77 6.96
CA LYS A 20 -1.86 -14.89 6.00
C LYS A 20 -3.05 -14.94 5.03
N HIS A 21 -3.95 -13.95 5.09
CA HIS A 21 -5.12 -13.89 4.22
C HIS A 21 -4.73 -13.74 2.75
N VAL A 22 -5.41 -14.48 1.88
CA VAL A 22 -5.27 -14.38 0.43
C VAL A 22 -6.67 -14.16 -0.15
N PRO A 23 -6.95 -12.99 -0.73
CA PRO A 23 -8.21 -12.73 -1.41
C PRO A 23 -8.50 -13.77 -2.49
N GLN A 24 -9.78 -14.02 -2.74
CA GLN A 24 -10.21 -14.90 -3.83
C GLN A 24 -9.64 -14.41 -5.16
N ASP A 25 -9.16 -15.34 -5.99
CA ASP A 25 -8.53 -15.10 -7.30
C ASP A 25 -7.21 -14.30 -7.27
N MET A 26 -6.69 -13.96 -6.08
CA MET A 26 -5.38 -13.32 -5.92
C MET A 26 -4.29 -14.38 -5.73
N LYS A 27 -3.14 -14.19 -6.40
CA LYS A 27 -1.98 -15.08 -6.18
C LYS A 27 -1.45 -14.90 -4.74
N PRO A 28 -1.09 -15.97 -4.02
CA PRO A 28 -0.55 -15.87 -2.65
C PRO A 28 0.68 -14.96 -2.54
N THR A 29 1.58 -15.00 -3.53
CA THR A 29 2.74 -14.11 -3.58
C THR A 29 2.35 -12.63 -3.65
N SER A 30 1.31 -12.30 -4.42
CA SER A 30 0.81 -10.93 -4.53
C SER A 30 0.17 -10.47 -3.22
N ALA A 31 -0.65 -11.31 -2.59
CA ALA A 31 -1.26 -11.00 -1.29
C ALA A 31 -0.16 -10.76 -0.23
N LYS A 32 0.83 -11.65 -0.13
CA LYS A 32 1.97 -11.50 0.79
C LYS A 32 2.75 -10.20 0.54
N MET A 33 2.98 -9.84 -0.72
CA MET A 33 3.62 -8.56 -1.05
C MET A 33 2.79 -7.37 -0.59
N THR A 34 1.47 -7.39 -0.78
CA THR A 34 0.58 -6.33 -0.28
C THR A 34 0.61 -6.25 1.25
N MET A 35 0.59 -7.38 1.96
CA MET A 35 0.69 -7.42 3.44
C MET A 35 1.99 -6.81 3.95
N ASN A 36 3.15 -7.22 3.41
CA ASN A 36 4.45 -6.64 3.79
C ASN A 36 4.52 -5.13 3.51
N TRP A 37 3.85 -4.70 2.45
CA TRP A 37 3.79 -3.28 2.08
C TRP A 37 2.95 -2.48 3.06
N LEU A 38 1.83 -3.03 3.54
CA LEU A 38 1.00 -2.44 4.59
C LEU A 38 1.74 -2.37 5.92
N GLU A 39 2.46 -3.42 6.29
CA GLU A 39 3.31 -3.45 7.48
C GLU A 39 4.37 -2.34 7.46
N SER A 40 5.03 -2.17 6.32
CA SER A 40 6.03 -1.13 6.08
C SER A 40 5.49 0.28 6.32
N ILE A 41 4.33 0.62 5.75
CA ILE A 41 3.81 1.99 5.80
C ILE A 41 3.00 2.30 7.06
N LEU A 42 2.37 1.29 7.69
CA LEU A 42 1.50 1.50 8.85
C LEU A 42 2.20 1.26 10.18
N ASN A 43 3.13 0.30 10.25
CA ASN A 43 3.72 -0.13 11.51
C ASN A 43 5.21 0.24 11.62
N THR A 44 6.05 -0.14 10.66
CA THR A 44 7.51 0.02 10.83
C THR A 44 8.02 1.39 10.40
N ARG A 45 7.29 2.10 9.52
CA ARG A 45 7.71 3.36 8.89
C ARG A 45 9.03 3.25 8.11
N GLU A 46 9.41 2.04 7.73
CA GLU A 46 10.59 1.77 6.92
C GLU A 46 10.18 1.42 5.50
N PRO A 47 10.91 1.88 4.46
CA PRO A 47 10.57 1.60 3.08
C PRO A 47 10.68 0.09 2.76
N TYR A 48 9.58 -0.53 2.31
CA TYR A 48 9.63 -1.89 1.78
C TYR A 48 10.48 -1.91 0.50
N ASN A 49 11.47 -2.81 0.43
CA ASN A 49 12.42 -2.94 -0.69
C ASN A 49 11.79 -3.41 -2.02
N ARG A 50 10.45 -3.35 -2.16
CA ARG A 50 9.71 -3.59 -3.39
C ARG A 50 8.55 -2.60 -3.52
N SER A 51 8.24 -2.17 -4.73
CA SER A 51 7.04 -1.38 -5.00
C SER A 51 5.81 -2.26 -5.19
N GLY A 52 4.68 -1.84 -4.64
CA GLY A 52 3.36 -2.17 -5.19
C GLY A 52 3.10 -1.56 -6.58
N SER A 53 1.97 -1.93 -7.19
CA SER A 53 1.51 -1.33 -8.44
C SER A 53 1.01 0.11 -8.23
N LEU A 54 0.95 0.93 -9.29
CA LEU A 54 0.38 2.30 -9.20
C LEU A 54 -1.04 2.29 -8.61
N LEU A 55 -1.84 1.31 -9.03
CA LEU A 55 -3.21 1.13 -8.55
C LEU A 55 -3.24 0.81 -7.04
N GLN A 56 -2.31 -0.03 -6.57
CA GLN A 56 -2.17 -0.34 -5.14
C GLN A 56 -1.81 0.90 -4.31
N TYR A 57 -0.88 1.74 -4.78
CA TYR A 57 -0.52 2.99 -4.09
C TYR A 57 -1.75 3.88 -3.94
N LYS A 58 -2.45 4.15 -5.06
CA LYS A 58 -3.64 4.99 -5.07
C LYS A 58 -4.71 4.47 -4.11
N ILE A 59 -5.09 3.20 -4.23
CA ILE A 59 -6.18 2.61 -3.43
C ILE A 59 -5.85 2.63 -1.94
N ILE A 60 -4.63 2.23 -1.56
CA ILE A 60 -4.26 2.12 -0.14
C ILE A 60 -4.14 3.51 0.48
N LEU A 61 -3.53 4.48 -0.21
CA LEU A 61 -3.40 5.85 0.32
C LEU A 61 -4.75 6.55 0.44
N GLU A 62 -5.64 6.42 -0.56
CA GLU A 62 -7.03 6.93 -0.47
C GLU A 62 -7.79 6.28 0.70
N LYS A 63 -7.56 4.99 0.95
CA LYS A 63 -8.19 4.26 2.06
C LYS A 63 -7.66 4.74 3.42
N ILE A 64 -6.35 4.95 3.55
CA ILE A 64 -5.74 5.51 4.76
C ILE A 64 -6.25 6.94 5.00
N GLU A 65 -6.31 7.78 3.96
CA GLU A 65 -6.84 9.14 4.05
C GLU A 65 -8.29 9.15 4.53
N LYS A 66 -9.13 8.28 3.97
CA LYS A 66 -10.54 8.18 4.36
C LYS A 66 -10.72 7.76 5.82
N GLU A 67 -9.87 6.87 6.33
CA GLU A 67 -10.03 6.30 7.68
C GLU A 67 -9.32 7.10 8.78
N PHE A 68 -8.16 7.69 8.48
CA PHE A 68 -7.28 8.32 9.46
C PHE A 68 -6.99 9.79 9.14
N GLY A 69 -7.49 10.32 8.03
CA GLY A 69 -7.29 11.69 7.60
C GLY A 69 -6.05 11.90 6.72
N PRO A 70 -5.94 13.09 6.10
CA PRO A 70 -4.90 13.40 5.11
C PRO A 70 -3.49 13.35 5.70
N GLN A 71 -3.32 13.76 6.97
CA GLN A 71 -2.01 13.72 7.63
C GLN A 71 -1.42 12.31 7.68
N ARG A 72 -2.24 11.29 7.98
CA ARG A 72 -1.77 9.91 8.06
C ARG A 72 -1.46 9.33 6.68
N ALA A 73 -2.23 9.71 5.66
CA ALA A 73 -1.95 9.32 4.28
C ALA A 73 -0.65 9.93 3.78
N ARG A 74 -0.38 11.20 4.11
CA ARG A 74 0.88 11.88 3.80
C ARG A 74 2.08 11.18 4.45
N GLU A 75 1.96 10.80 5.73
CA GLU A 75 3.02 10.04 6.42
C GLU A 75 3.32 8.71 5.71
N ALA A 76 2.27 7.95 5.35
CA ALA A 76 2.44 6.71 4.60
C ALA A 76 3.07 6.95 3.21
N ALA A 77 2.69 8.02 2.52
CA ALA A 77 3.27 8.40 1.24
C ALA A 77 4.77 8.73 1.36
N LEU A 78 5.17 9.42 2.44
CA LEU A 78 6.57 9.76 2.71
C LEU A 78 7.43 8.52 3.00
N VAL A 79 6.89 7.47 3.64
CA VAL A 79 7.62 6.19 3.84
C VAL A 79 7.97 5.53 2.49
N LEU A 80 7.11 5.70 1.48
CA LEU A 80 7.27 5.07 0.17
C LEU A 80 8.15 5.88 -0.79
N MET A 81 8.26 7.19 -0.56
CA MET A 81 8.97 8.13 -1.43
C MET A 81 10.43 7.74 -1.69
N PRO A 82 11.24 7.35 -0.68
CA PRO A 82 12.65 7.02 -0.88
C PRO A 82 12.86 5.86 -1.86
N TYR A 83 12.02 4.83 -1.79
CA TYR A 83 12.09 3.70 -2.72
C TYR A 83 11.76 4.14 -4.15
N CYS A 84 10.69 4.93 -4.32
CA CYS A 84 10.29 5.43 -5.63
C CYS A 84 11.35 6.36 -6.26
N GLN A 85 12.00 7.21 -5.45
CA GLN A 85 13.11 8.07 -5.89
C GLN A 85 14.33 7.24 -6.28
N LYS A 86 14.75 6.29 -5.43
CA LYS A 86 15.92 5.41 -5.68
C LYS A 86 15.82 4.67 -7.02
N TYR A 87 14.61 4.25 -7.41
CA TYR A 87 14.37 3.49 -8.64
C TYR A 87 13.68 4.29 -9.75
N ASN A 88 13.71 5.63 -9.67
CA ASN A 88 13.18 6.55 -10.67
C ASN A 88 11.73 6.27 -11.13
N LYS A 89 10.84 5.91 -10.19
CA LYS A 89 9.45 5.54 -10.46
C LYS A 89 8.54 6.76 -10.57
N GLN A 90 8.71 7.54 -11.63
CA GLN A 90 8.05 8.84 -11.80
C GLN A 90 6.52 8.78 -11.66
N SER A 91 5.85 7.81 -12.29
CA SER A 91 4.40 7.65 -12.15
C SER A 91 3.95 7.41 -10.70
N HIS A 92 4.76 6.71 -9.90
CA HIS A 92 4.45 6.47 -8.49
C HIS A 92 4.70 7.73 -7.67
N ILE A 93 5.80 8.45 -7.94
CA ILE A 93 6.11 9.74 -7.29
C ILE A 93 4.95 10.73 -7.49
N SER A 94 4.41 10.83 -8.71
CA SER A 94 3.26 11.70 -8.99
C SER A 94 1.99 11.30 -8.21
N ILE A 95 1.81 10.04 -7.85
CA ILE A 95 0.71 9.63 -6.96
C ILE A 95 1.00 10.04 -5.52
N LEU A 96 2.22 9.77 -5.05
CA LEU A 96 2.64 10.07 -3.67
C LEU A 96 2.53 11.56 -3.36
N GLN A 97 2.87 12.43 -4.33
CA GLN A 97 2.80 13.89 -4.18
C GLN A 97 1.38 14.47 -4.03
N ARG A 98 0.33 13.65 -4.21
CA ARG A 98 -1.07 14.08 -4.08
C ARG A 98 -1.61 13.96 -2.64
N PHE A 99 -0.81 13.37 -1.74
CA PHE A 99 -1.10 13.19 -0.31
C PHE A 99 -0.07 14.01 0.50
#